data_AF-A0A840VEJ5-F1
#
_entry.id   AF-A0A840VEJ5-F1
#
_cell.length_a   1.000
_cell.length_b   1.000
_cell.length_c   1.000
_cell.angle_alpha   90.00
_cell.angle_beta   90.00
_cell.angle_gamma   90.00
#
_symmetry.space_group_name_H-M   'P 1'
#
loop_
_entity.id
_entity.type
_entity.pdbx_description
1 polymer ?
#
loop_
_entity_poly.entity_id
_entity_poly.type
_entity_poly.pdbx_seq_one_letter_code
_entity_poly.pdbx_strand_id
1 'polypeptide(L)'
;MPQSLATERRYIQTYLKILFYTHALRRYDLDPSERDRRNLLLLVADEFQDIITTSEDGVSDHKVIDRIRGAGACIIGGMQSELSADPAIGEKKRKVLTLNMRTRFIFRAADQEGATTSADFIGKHKVWKRSISTKDLGSRTVTRHQALEYRIESSKLMTLPNHKAVIVHPSKATVSRTIHPLYN
;
A
#
# COMPACT_ATOMS: atom_id res chain seq x y z
N MET A 1 20.73 12.16 0.85
CA MET A 1 22.09 11.78 1.34
C MET A 1 22.77 10.98 0.24
N PRO A 2 24.08 11.18 -0.03
CA PRO A 2 24.79 10.44 -1.07
C PRO A 2 24.67 8.91 -0.91
N GLN A 3 24.57 8.16 -2.01
CA GLN A 3 24.48 6.69 -1.98
C GLN A 3 25.72 6.02 -1.35
N SER A 4 26.86 6.71 -1.35
CA SER A 4 28.12 6.23 -0.76
C SER A 4 28.09 6.10 0.77
N LEU A 5 27.11 6.73 1.44
CA LEU A 5 27.01 6.78 2.91
C LEU A 5 25.85 5.91 3.43
N ALA A 6 25.83 4.63 3.03
CA ALA A 6 24.72 3.72 3.34
C ALA A 6 24.53 3.51 4.85
N THR A 7 25.62 3.44 5.62
CA THR A 7 25.60 3.21 7.08
C THR A 7 25.08 4.44 7.82
N GLU A 8 25.61 5.62 7.50
CA GLU A 8 25.21 6.90 8.08
C GLU A 8 23.74 7.20 7.77
N ARG A 9 23.30 6.88 6.54
CA ARG A 9 21.91 6.97 6.12
C ARG A 9 21.02 6.14 7.03
N ARG A 10 21.40 4.90 7.32
CA ARG A 10 20.65 4.01 8.22
C ARG A 10 20.56 4.57 9.63
N TYR A 11 21.65 5.14 10.16
CA TYR A 11 21.63 5.78 11.49
C TYR A 11 20.69 6.97 11.56
N ILE A 12 20.78 7.87 10.58
CA ILE A 12 19.93 9.06 10.52
C ILE A 12 18.46 8.68 10.30
N GLN A 13 18.17 7.74 9.39
CA GLN A 13 16.80 7.24 9.17
C GLN A 13 16.22 6.61 10.45
N THR A 14 17.02 5.81 11.17
CA THR A 14 16.59 5.19 12.43
C THR A 14 16.30 6.24 13.49
N TYR A 15 17.19 7.23 13.63
CA TYR A 15 17.01 8.33 14.58
C TYR A 15 15.75 9.14 14.27
N LEU A 16 15.56 9.55 13.02
CA LEU A 16 14.38 10.30 12.58
C LEU A 16 13.08 9.51 12.77
N LYS A 17 13.11 8.20 12.49
CA LYS A 17 11.97 7.30 12.73
C LYS A 17 11.59 7.26 14.22
N ILE A 18 12.57 7.03 15.10
CA ILE A 18 12.35 6.98 16.54
C ILE A 18 11.81 8.32 17.03
N LEU A 19 12.42 9.43 16.61
CA LEU A 19 11.99 10.78 16.97
C LEU A 19 10.54 11.04 16.54
N PHE A 20 10.19 10.67 15.31
CA PHE A 20 8.82 10.78 14.79
C PHE A 20 7.83 9.98 15.64
N TYR A 21 8.13 8.72 15.94
CA TYR A 21 7.24 7.89 16.77
C TYR A 21 7.10 8.42 18.19
N THR A 22 8.20 8.81 18.82
CA THR A 22 8.15 9.39 20.17
C THR A 22 7.33 10.68 20.17
N HIS A 23 7.52 11.55 19.18
CA HIS A 23 6.76 12.80 19.09
C HIS A 23 5.27 12.55 18.83
N ALA A 24 4.92 11.61 17.95
CA ALA A 24 3.55 11.20 17.72
C ALA A 24 2.91 10.60 18.99
N LEU A 25 3.60 9.69 19.68
CA LEU A 25 3.05 9.02 20.87
C LEU A 25 2.86 9.98 22.05
N ARG A 26 3.74 10.97 22.25
CA ARG A 26 3.58 12.01 23.30
C ARG A 26 2.32 12.85 23.14
N ARG A 27 1.70 12.88 21.96
CA ARG A 27 0.42 13.59 21.78
C ARG A 27 -0.74 12.93 22.51
N TYR A 28 -0.59 11.67 22.93
CA TYR A 28 -1.58 11.00 23.77
C TYR A 28 -1.55 11.49 25.23
N ASP A 29 -0.49 12.16 25.65
CA ASP A 29 -0.39 12.77 26.98
C ASP A 29 -1.12 14.13 27.04
N LEU A 30 -1.59 14.65 25.90
CA LEU A 30 -2.39 15.87 25.80
C LEU A 30 -3.88 15.58 26.00
N ASP A 31 -4.60 16.58 26.48
CA ASP A 31 -6.07 16.53 26.50
C ASP A 31 -6.63 16.37 25.07
N PRO A 32 -7.76 15.65 24.89
CA PRO A 32 -8.33 15.40 23.57
C PRO A 32 -8.57 16.68 22.74
N SER A 33 -9.05 17.74 23.39
CA SER A 33 -9.31 19.04 22.74
C SER A 33 -8.04 19.74 22.26
N GLU A 34 -6.92 19.56 22.94
CA GLU A 34 -5.62 20.09 22.53
C GLU A 34 -4.98 19.24 21.44
N ARG A 35 -5.14 17.92 21.52
CA ARG A 35 -4.65 16.98 20.51
C ARG A 35 -5.30 17.22 19.15
N ASP A 36 -6.61 17.48 19.13
CA ASP A 36 -7.36 17.74 17.89
C ASP A 36 -6.95 19.05 17.21
N ARG A 37 -6.33 19.97 17.96
CA ARG A 37 -5.75 21.23 17.43
C ARG A 37 -4.33 21.07 16.89
N ARG A 38 -3.68 19.92 17.09
CA ARG A 38 -2.32 19.69 16.58
C ARG A 38 -2.33 19.49 15.07
N ASN A 39 -1.26 19.93 14.43
CA ASN A 39 -1.02 19.70 13.00
C ASN A 39 -0.79 18.21 12.70
N LEU A 40 -1.06 17.82 11.45
CA LEU A 40 -0.72 16.49 10.95
C LEU A 40 0.81 16.31 10.91
N LEU A 41 1.32 15.21 11.49
CA LEU A 41 2.71 14.81 11.31
C LEU A 41 2.82 13.80 10.18
N LEU A 42 3.79 14.02 9.29
CA LEU A 42 4.07 13.12 8.17
C LEU A 42 5.47 12.55 8.31
N LEU A 43 5.57 11.22 8.24
CA LEU A 43 6.82 10.54 7.93
C LEU A 43 6.77 10.13 6.46
N VAL A 44 7.59 10.76 5.63
CA VAL A 44 7.73 10.40 4.21
C VAL A 44 9.03 9.63 4.04
N ALA A 45 8.90 8.40 3.57
CA ALA A 45 9.99 7.44 3.45
C ALA A 45 10.02 6.85 2.04
N ASP A 46 11.04 7.20 1.27
CA ASP A 46 11.40 6.43 0.08
C ASP A 46 12.18 5.18 0.53
N GLU A 47 12.05 4.08 -0.21
CA GLU A 47 12.59 2.76 0.16
C GLU A 47 12.17 2.35 1.60
N PHE A 48 10.87 2.40 1.89
CA PHE A 48 10.34 2.16 3.24
C PHE A 48 10.75 0.79 3.81
N GLN A 49 10.98 -0.22 2.97
CA GLN A 49 11.51 -1.52 3.39
C GLN A 49 12.83 -1.44 4.18
N ASP A 50 13.67 -0.45 3.90
CA ASP A 50 14.97 -0.29 4.56
C ASP A 50 14.86 0.40 5.93
N ILE A 51 13.75 1.15 6.13
CA ILE A 51 13.47 1.91 7.35
C ILE A 51 12.67 1.07 8.35
N ILE A 52 11.91 0.09 7.88
CA ILE A 52 11.16 -0.82 8.74
C ILE A 52 12.14 -1.71 9.51
N THR A 53 11.97 -1.82 10.82
CA THR A 53 12.77 -2.69 11.68
C THR A 53 11.91 -3.70 12.42
N THR A 54 12.39 -4.95 12.48
CA THR A 54 11.87 -5.94 13.42
C THR A 54 12.44 -5.70 14.80
N SER A 55 11.85 -4.76 15.53
CA SER A 55 12.11 -4.66 16.96
C SER A 55 11.19 -5.66 17.66
N GLU A 56 11.75 -6.72 18.28
CA GLU A 56 10.99 -7.66 19.11
C GLU A 56 10.76 -7.11 20.54
N ASP A 57 11.71 -6.29 21.05
CA ASP A 57 11.70 -5.82 22.45
C ASP A 57 11.49 -4.31 22.65
N GLY A 58 11.26 -3.52 21.60
CA GLY A 58 11.06 -2.07 21.77
C GLY A 58 10.47 -1.41 20.54
N VAL A 59 9.21 -0.96 20.64
CA VAL A 59 8.51 -0.15 19.62
C VAL A 59 8.48 -0.83 18.25
N SER A 60 7.78 -1.96 18.15
CA SER A 60 7.60 -2.65 16.87
C SER A 60 6.75 -1.82 15.91
N ASP A 61 7.26 -1.55 14.71
CA ASP A 61 6.64 -0.65 13.71
C ASP A 61 5.15 -0.99 13.46
N HIS A 62 4.82 -2.28 13.35
CA HIS A 62 3.44 -2.72 13.09
C HIS A 62 2.44 -2.40 14.23
N LYS A 63 2.89 -2.38 15.50
CA LYS A 63 2.05 -1.99 16.65
C LYS A 63 1.91 -0.48 16.78
N VAL A 64 2.91 0.26 16.31
CA VAL A 64 3.00 1.71 16.46
C VAL A 64 2.17 2.41 15.40
N ILE A 65 2.11 1.86 14.18
CA ILE A 65 1.38 2.47 13.06
C ILE A 65 -0.10 2.64 13.38
N ASP A 66 -0.74 1.66 14.01
CA ASP A 66 -2.15 1.81 14.42
C ASP A 66 -2.32 2.88 15.50
N ARG A 67 -1.36 2.98 16.42
CA ARG A 67 -1.39 3.96 17.51
C ARG A 67 -1.13 5.37 16.99
N ILE A 68 -0.17 5.60 16.12
CA ILE A 68 0.15 6.97 15.65
C ILE A 68 -0.98 7.57 14.80
N ARG A 69 -1.84 6.74 14.19
CA ARG A 69 -3.02 7.21 13.44
C ARG A 69 -3.95 8.07 14.32
N GLY A 70 -4.24 7.62 15.55
CA GLY A 70 -5.07 8.38 16.50
C GLY A 70 -4.37 9.59 17.12
N ALA A 71 -3.06 9.74 16.91
CA ALA A 71 -2.28 10.90 17.35
C ALA A 71 -2.16 12.00 16.27
N GLY A 72 -2.90 11.89 15.17
CA GLY A 72 -2.81 12.83 14.05
C GLY A 72 -1.46 12.73 13.33
N ALA A 73 -0.95 11.51 13.15
CA ALA A 73 0.25 11.23 12.39
C ALA A 73 -0.03 10.21 11.26
N CYS A 74 0.71 10.33 10.17
CA CYS A 74 0.58 9.51 8.98
C CYS A 74 1.97 9.15 8.41
N ILE A 75 2.07 7.96 7.83
CA ILE A 75 3.26 7.49 7.13
C ILE A 75 2.94 7.39 5.64
N ILE A 76 3.82 7.94 4.81
CA ILE A 76 3.84 7.79 3.36
C ILE A 76 5.11 7.01 3.02
N GLY A 77 4.96 5.72 2.70
CA GLY A 77 6.07 4.84 2.35
C GLY A 77 6.06 4.48 0.88
N GLY A 78 7.17 4.72 0.18
CA GLY A 78 7.45 4.19 -1.15
C GLY A 78 8.13 2.83 -1.05
N MET A 79 7.64 1.85 -1.81
CA MET A 79 8.22 0.50 -1.88
C MET A 79 8.24 0.03 -3.33
N GLN A 80 9.27 -0.74 -3.71
CA GLN A 80 9.36 -1.33 -5.06
C GLN A 80 8.37 -2.48 -5.24
N SER A 81 8.23 -3.30 -4.20
CA SER A 81 7.26 -4.41 -4.12
C SER A 81 6.88 -4.60 -2.66
N GLU A 82 5.66 -5.02 -2.36
CA GLU A 82 5.25 -5.29 -0.98
C GLU A 82 6.11 -6.37 -0.34
N LEU A 83 6.58 -7.33 -1.13
CA LEU A 83 7.44 -8.44 -0.72
C LEU A 83 8.86 -7.99 -0.33
N SER A 84 9.28 -6.79 -0.74
CA SER A 84 10.60 -6.25 -0.38
C SER A 84 10.79 -6.06 1.13
N ALA A 85 9.70 -5.99 1.90
CA ALA A 85 9.76 -5.95 3.36
C ALA A 85 9.92 -7.33 4.02
N ASP A 86 9.72 -8.44 3.31
CA ASP A 86 9.79 -9.78 3.92
C ASP A 86 11.15 -10.11 4.52
N PRO A 87 12.31 -9.77 3.91
CA PRO A 87 13.61 -9.95 4.54
C PRO A 87 13.77 -9.16 5.84
N ALA A 88 13.13 -8.00 5.94
CA ALA A 88 13.27 -7.10 7.09
C ALA A 88 12.34 -7.48 8.25
N ILE A 89 11.10 -7.89 7.96
CA ILE A 89 10.05 -8.14 8.97
C ILE A 89 9.39 -9.51 8.97
N GLY A 90 9.61 -10.30 7.94
CA GLY A 90 8.91 -11.56 7.73
C GLY A 90 7.45 -11.39 7.35
N GLU A 91 6.92 -12.43 6.72
CA GLU A 91 5.61 -12.42 6.05
C GLU A 91 4.44 -12.04 6.97
N LYS A 92 4.42 -12.55 8.20
CA LYS A 92 3.33 -12.27 9.16
C LYS A 92 3.28 -10.79 9.53
N LYS A 93 4.44 -10.18 9.85
CA LYS A 93 4.50 -8.76 10.23
C LYS A 93 4.25 -7.88 9.00
N ARG A 94 4.69 -8.29 7.81
CA ARG A 94 4.32 -7.62 6.55
C ARG A 94 2.82 -7.58 6.36
N LYS A 95 2.10 -8.69 6.50
CA LYS A 95 0.63 -8.70 6.37
C LYS A 95 -0.04 -7.69 7.31
N VAL A 96 0.42 -7.59 8.56
CA VAL A 96 -0.10 -6.58 9.52
C VAL A 96 0.21 -5.16 9.06
N LEU A 97 1.44 -4.88 8.65
CA LEU A 97 1.85 -3.59 8.12
C LEU A 97 1.00 -3.18 6.90
N THR A 98 0.87 -4.09 5.95
CA THR A 98 0.10 -3.97 4.71
C THR A 98 -1.39 -3.68 4.98
N LEU A 99 -1.98 -4.24 6.04
CA LEU A 99 -3.35 -3.92 6.48
C LEU A 99 -3.49 -2.51 7.07
N ASN A 100 -2.43 -2.00 7.70
CA ASN A 100 -2.41 -0.68 8.30
C ASN A 100 -2.18 0.43 7.26
N MET A 101 -1.55 0.11 6.14
CA MET A 101 -1.39 0.97 4.96
C MET A 101 -2.62 0.84 4.04
N ARG A 102 -3.72 1.48 4.46
CA ARG A 102 -5.05 1.37 3.82
C ARG A 102 -5.19 2.13 2.51
N THR A 103 -4.46 3.23 2.35
CA THR A 103 -4.39 3.98 1.10
C THR A 103 -3.22 3.46 0.29
N ARG A 104 -3.42 3.10 -0.98
CA ARG A 104 -2.34 2.64 -1.86
C ARG A 104 -2.33 3.36 -3.18
N PHE A 105 -1.11 3.73 -3.60
CA PHE A 105 -0.79 4.15 -4.95
C PHE A 105 -0.06 2.98 -5.61
N ILE A 106 -0.74 2.29 -6.51
CA ILE A 106 -0.21 1.10 -7.18
C ILE A 106 0.25 1.53 -8.56
N PHE A 107 1.57 1.57 -8.76
CA PHE A 107 2.20 1.80 -10.04
C PHE A 107 2.36 0.48 -10.79
N ARG A 108 3.07 0.53 -11.93
CA ARG A 108 3.44 -0.68 -12.66
C ARG A 108 4.17 -1.66 -11.73
N ALA A 109 3.63 -2.87 -11.63
CA ALA A 109 4.24 -3.91 -10.82
C ALA A 109 5.58 -4.36 -11.42
N ALA A 110 6.58 -4.56 -10.57
CA ALA A 110 7.90 -5.06 -10.99
C ALA A 110 7.88 -6.55 -11.35
N ASP A 111 7.00 -7.33 -10.71
CA ASP A 111 6.89 -8.77 -10.86
C ASP A 111 5.42 -9.25 -10.79
N GLN A 112 5.19 -10.50 -11.17
CA GLN A 112 3.85 -11.10 -11.22
C GLN A 112 3.24 -11.32 -9.82
N GLU A 113 4.06 -11.53 -8.80
CA GLU A 113 3.61 -11.83 -7.44
C GLU A 113 3.10 -10.55 -6.74
N GLY A 114 3.82 -9.44 -6.88
CA GLY A 114 3.42 -8.10 -6.47
C GLY A 114 2.17 -7.62 -7.23
N ALA A 115 2.06 -7.94 -8.52
CA ALA A 115 0.85 -7.67 -9.31
C ALA A 115 -0.36 -8.45 -8.78
N THR A 116 -0.17 -9.71 -8.42
CA THR A 116 -1.23 -10.57 -7.85
C THR A 116 -1.66 -10.07 -6.47
N THR A 117 -0.69 -9.77 -5.60
CA THR A 117 -0.94 -9.18 -4.27
C THR A 117 -1.72 -7.86 -4.38
N SER A 118 -1.35 -7.00 -5.33
CA SER A 118 -2.04 -5.74 -5.60
C SER A 118 -3.48 -5.96 -6.12
N ALA A 119 -3.68 -6.91 -7.03
CA ALA A 119 -5.00 -7.25 -7.56
C ALA A 119 -5.92 -7.83 -6.48
N ASP A 120 -5.40 -8.70 -5.62
CA ASP A 120 -6.11 -9.24 -4.45
C ASP A 120 -6.51 -8.15 -3.47
N PHE A 121 -5.62 -7.17 -3.22
CA PHE A 121 -5.93 -6.03 -2.36
C PHE A 121 -7.05 -5.15 -2.93
N ILE A 122 -7.00 -4.85 -4.24
CA ILE A 122 -8.08 -4.08 -4.92
C ILE A 122 -9.40 -4.84 -4.86
N GLY A 123 -9.34 -6.18 -4.96
CA GLY A 123 -10.46 -7.08 -4.80
C GLY A 123 -11.21 -7.41 -6.10
N LYS A 124 -12.26 -8.24 -5.93
CA LYS A 124 -13.08 -8.79 -7.02
C LYS A 124 -14.47 -8.15 -7.07
N HIS A 125 -15.12 -8.24 -8.21
CA HIS A 125 -16.50 -7.83 -8.44
C HIS A 125 -17.27 -8.92 -9.17
N LYS A 126 -18.60 -8.96 -8.98
CA LYS A 126 -19.47 -9.91 -9.67
C LYS A 126 -19.76 -9.42 -11.08
N VAL A 127 -19.51 -10.26 -12.06
CA VAL A 127 -19.80 -10.02 -13.47
C VAL A 127 -20.70 -11.13 -13.99
N TRP A 128 -21.71 -10.77 -14.77
CA TRP A 128 -22.53 -11.73 -15.49
C TRP A 128 -21.86 -12.08 -16.81
N LYS A 129 -21.42 -13.33 -16.95
CA LYS A 129 -20.87 -13.83 -18.21
C LYS A 129 -21.94 -14.52 -19.03
N ARG A 130 -21.88 -14.30 -20.33
CA ARG A 130 -22.73 -14.96 -21.32
C ARG A 130 -21.87 -15.91 -22.14
N SER A 131 -22.20 -17.19 -22.10
CA SER A 131 -21.64 -18.20 -23.01
C SER A 131 -22.64 -18.47 -24.12
N ILE A 132 -22.19 -18.43 -25.37
CA ILE A 132 -23.00 -18.74 -26.55
C ILE A 132 -22.40 -20.01 -27.15
N SER A 133 -23.18 -21.07 -27.18
CA SER A 133 -22.81 -22.32 -27.84
C SER A 133 -23.66 -22.48 -29.11
N THR A 134 -22.98 -22.58 -30.26
CA THR A 134 -23.60 -22.91 -31.55
C THR A 134 -23.44 -24.40 -31.81
N LYS A 135 -24.53 -25.11 -32.10
CA LYS A 135 -24.49 -26.49 -32.61
C LYS A 135 -24.49 -26.48 -34.14
N ASP A 136 -23.97 -27.54 -34.75
CA ASP A 136 -23.83 -27.68 -36.21
C ASP A 136 -25.16 -27.59 -36.98
N LEU A 137 -26.30 -27.84 -36.33
CA LEU A 137 -27.65 -27.67 -36.89
C LEU A 137 -28.27 -26.26 -36.69
N GLY A 138 -27.46 -25.24 -36.40
CA GLY A 138 -27.89 -23.83 -36.35
C GLY A 138 -28.58 -23.39 -35.05
N SER A 139 -28.81 -24.29 -34.10
CA SER A 139 -29.35 -23.92 -32.79
C SER A 139 -28.30 -23.22 -31.92
N ARG A 140 -28.68 -22.05 -31.37
CA ARG A 140 -27.86 -21.25 -30.45
C ARG A 140 -28.40 -21.36 -29.04
N THR A 141 -27.59 -21.90 -28.13
CA THR A 141 -27.88 -21.89 -26.71
C THR A 141 -27.12 -20.75 -26.04
N VAL A 142 -27.81 -19.98 -25.21
CA VAL A 142 -27.24 -18.85 -24.47
C VAL A 142 -27.34 -19.15 -22.98
N THR A 143 -26.21 -19.31 -22.32
CA THR A 143 -26.15 -19.52 -20.87
C THR A 143 -25.58 -18.27 -20.21
N ARG A 144 -26.20 -17.83 -19.11
CA ARG A 144 -25.68 -16.74 -18.27
C ARG A 144 -25.28 -17.29 -16.92
N HIS A 145 -24.09 -16.96 -16.43
CA HIS A 145 -23.63 -17.34 -15.09
C HIS A 145 -22.94 -16.15 -14.41
N GLN A 146 -22.97 -16.13 -13.08
CA GLN A 146 -22.20 -15.16 -12.31
C GLN A 146 -20.76 -15.66 -12.13
N ALA A 147 -19.80 -14.79 -12.40
CA ALA A 147 -18.39 -15.01 -12.14
C ALA A 147 -17.83 -13.89 -11.25
N LEU A 148 -16.84 -14.22 -10.42
CA LEU A 148 -16.07 -13.23 -9.67
C LEU A 148 -14.79 -12.91 -10.45
N GLU A 149 -14.63 -11.65 -10.85
CA GLU A 149 -13.46 -11.18 -11.58
C GLU A 149 -12.74 -10.08 -10.82
N TYR A 150 -11.41 -10.01 -10.96
CA TYR A 150 -10.64 -8.91 -10.42
C TYR A 150 -11.14 -7.58 -10.99
N ARG A 151 -11.26 -6.55 -10.14
CA ARG A 151 -11.57 -5.20 -10.63
C ARG A 151 -10.47 -4.69 -11.57
N ILE A 152 -9.22 -5.08 -11.28
CA ILE A 152 -8.05 -4.87 -12.14
C ILE A 152 -7.24 -6.16 -12.11
N GLU A 153 -7.06 -6.79 -13.27
CA GLU A 153 -6.25 -7.99 -13.39
C GLU A 153 -4.76 -7.71 -13.15
N SER A 154 -4.03 -8.70 -12.64
CA SER A 154 -2.58 -8.62 -12.43
C SER A 154 -1.82 -8.33 -13.73
N SER A 155 -2.24 -8.93 -14.84
CA SER A 155 -1.73 -8.67 -16.20
C SER A 155 -1.76 -7.17 -16.56
N LYS A 156 -2.84 -6.48 -16.18
CA LYS A 156 -3.03 -5.05 -16.42
C LYS A 156 -2.15 -4.20 -15.51
N LEU A 157 -1.89 -4.63 -14.28
CA LEU A 157 -0.97 -3.95 -13.37
C LEU A 157 0.49 -4.05 -13.84
N MET A 158 0.89 -5.16 -14.46
CA MET A 158 2.24 -5.30 -15.04
C MET A 158 2.47 -4.46 -16.30
N THR A 159 1.40 -4.06 -16.97
CA THR A 159 1.42 -3.31 -18.23
C THR A 159 0.97 -1.86 -18.05
N LEU A 160 0.84 -1.38 -16.80
CA LEU A 160 0.53 0.02 -16.54
C LEU A 160 1.59 0.95 -17.19
N PRO A 161 1.16 1.98 -17.93
CA PRO A 161 2.07 2.98 -18.45
C PRO A 161 2.83 3.71 -17.34
N ASN A 162 4.02 4.21 -17.67
CA ASN A 162 4.78 5.08 -16.79
C ASN A 162 3.92 6.30 -16.39
N HIS A 163 4.11 6.78 -15.16
CA HIS A 163 3.36 7.91 -14.58
C HIS A 163 1.84 7.69 -14.42
N LYS A 164 1.37 6.44 -14.57
CA LYS A 164 0.00 6.05 -14.25
C LYS A 164 -0.03 5.23 -12.97
N ALA A 165 -0.97 5.57 -12.09
CA ALA A 165 -1.20 4.84 -10.85
C ALA A 165 -2.67 4.48 -10.68
N VAL A 166 -2.93 3.34 -10.05
CA VAL A 166 -4.24 3.00 -9.48
C VAL A 166 -4.25 3.49 -8.04
N ILE A 167 -5.25 4.29 -7.68
CA ILE A 167 -5.40 4.80 -6.32
C ILE A 167 -6.53 4.04 -5.63
N VAL A 168 -6.18 3.39 -4.52
CA VAL A 168 -7.15 2.71 -3.64
C VAL A 168 -7.27 3.53 -2.36
N HIS A 169 -8.46 4.10 -2.13
CA HIS A 169 -8.78 4.84 -0.90
C HIS A 169 -9.35 3.89 0.17
N PRO A 170 -9.18 4.14 1.49
CA PRO A 170 -9.70 3.29 2.56
C PRO A 170 -11.22 3.08 2.53
N SER A 171 -11.98 4.03 1.95
CA SER A 171 -13.41 3.87 1.70
C SER A 171 -13.75 2.84 0.62
N LYS A 172 -12.74 2.21 0.01
CA LYS A 172 -12.82 1.29 -1.14
C LYS A 172 -13.44 1.90 -2.40
N ALA A 173 -13.58 3.22 -2.44
CA ALA A 173 -13.83 3.96 -3.66
C ALA A 173 -12.57 3.89 -4.53
N THR A 174 -12.69 3.30 -5.72
CA THR A 174 -11.60 3.24 -6.69
C THR A 174 -11.67 4.49 -7.56
N VAL A 175 -10.62 5.31 -7.53
CA VAL A 175 -10.50 6.50 -8.38
C VAL A 175 -9.29 6.31 -9.29
N SER A 176 -9.51 6.40 -10.60
CA SER A 176 -8.44 6.39 -11.61
C SER A 176 -8.14 7.83 -12.00
N ARG A 177 -6.92 8.30 -11.81
CA ARG A 177 -6.46 9.64 -12.21
C ARG A 177 -5.11 9.52 -12.92
N THR A 178 -4.96 10.28 -14.01
CA THR A 178 -3.67 10.48 -14.66
C THR A 178 -2.98 11.65 -13.96
N ILE A 179 -1.76 11.46 -13.47
CA ILE A 179 -0.95 12.53 -12.90
C ILE A 179 -0.02 13.02 -14.02
N HIS A 180 -0.16 14.28 -14.40
CA HIS A 180 0.75 14.88 -15.38
C HIS A 180 2.14 15.06 -14.74
N PRO A 181 3.23 14.82 -15.49
CA PRO A 181 4.58 15.09 -15.00
C PRO A 181 4.71 16.57 -14.63
N LEU A 182 5.41 16.86 -13.53
CA LEU A 182 5.60 18.23 -13.04
C LEU A 182 6.62 19.02 -13.88
N TYR A 183 7.35 18.37 -14.79
CA TYR A 183 8.30 19.01 -15.71
C TYR A 183 8.28 18.29 -17.07
N ASN A 184 8.28 19.08 -18.14
CA ASN A 184 8.60 18.66 -19.52
C ASN A 184 10.08 18.91 -19.79
#